data_AF-A0A6J6U552-F1
#
_entry.id   AF-A0A6J6U552-F1
#
_cell.length_a   1.000
_cell.length_b   1.000
_cell.length_c   1.000
_cell.angle_alpha   90.00
_cell.angle_beta   90.00
_cell.angle_gamma   90.00
#
_symmetry.space_group_name_H-M   'P 1'
#
loop_
_entity.id
_entity.type
_entity.pdbx_description
1 polymer ?
#
loop_
_entity_poly.entity_id
_entity_poly.type
_entity_poly.pdbx_seq_one_letter_code
_entity_poly.pdbx_strand_id
1 'polypeptide(L)'
;MLDSPERLLAEDYERALVGMIRGEVPPLAALLASRARLRGDIVQGISESDRAFLTGFFAGDPDWSLLPYPHASELPALTWKLRNLEIFRGKSPDEFARQHASLVALLH
;
A
#
# COMPACT_ATOMS: atom_id res chain seq x y z
N MET A 1 3.59 5.58 -5.65
CA MET A 1 2.15 5.77 -5.96
C MET A 1 1.25 5.61 -4.73
N LEU A 2 1.62 4.91 -3.65
CA LEU A 2 0.77 4.80 -2.44
C LEU A 2 1.12 5.77 -1.29
N ASP A 3 2.30 6.40 -1.34
CA ASP A 3 2.63 7.56 -0.51
C ASP A 3 2.84 8.78 -1.41
N SER A 4 1.73 9.44 -1.74
CA SER A 4 1.81 10.79 -2.30
C SER A 4 2.28 11.74 -1.18
N PRO A 5 3.34 12.54 -1.39
CA PRO A 5 3.73 13.57 -0.44
C PRO A 5 2.55 14.50 -0.14
N GLU A 6 2.50 15.01 1.09
CA GLU A 6 1.38 15.84 1.60
C GLU A 6 1.06 17.03 0.70
N ARG A 7 2.07 17.60 0.04
CA ARG A 7 1.91 18.69 -0.94
C ARG A 7 1.00 18.30 -2.12
N LEU A 8 1.12 17.07 -2.64
CA LEU A 8 0.25 16.60 -3.73
C LEU A 8 -1.19 16.38 -3.23
N LEU A 9 -1.39 16.04 -1.95
CA LEU A 9 -2.72 15.86 -1.38
C LEU A 9 -3.47 17.19 -1.23
N ALA A 10 -2.77 18.30 -0.96
CA ALA A 10 -3.38 19.62 -0.90
C ALA A 10 -3.84 20.10 -2.29
N GLU A 11 -3.04 19.85 -3.33
CA GLU A 11 -3.38 20.19 -4.72
C GLU A 11 -4.56 19.34 -5.22
N ASP A 12 -4.59 18.04 -4.90
CA ASP A 12 -5.69 17.15 -5.27
C ASP A 12 -6.97 17.45 -4.47
N TYR A 13 -6.87 17.93 -3.24
CA TYR A 13 -8.03 18.35 -2.43
C TYR A 13 -8.83 19.45 -3.11
N GLU A 14 -8.17 20.52 -3.56
CA GLU A 14 -8.84 21.63 -4.25
C GLU A 14 -9.44 21.18 -5.59
N ARG A 15 -8.65 20.43 -6.38
CA ARG A 15 -9.05 20.08 -7.75
C ARG A 15 -10.12 19.00 -7.82
N ALA A 16 -10.02 17.96 -6.99
CA ALA A 16 -10.79 16.73 -7.13
C ALA A 16 -11.79 16.49 -5.99
N LEU A 17 -11.68 17.21 -4.87
CA LEU A 17 -12.61 17.08 -3.76
C LEU A 17 -13.56 18.28 -3.68
N VAL A 18 -13.01 19.49 -3.58
CA VAL A 18 -13.80 20.73 -3.54
C VAL A 18 -14.58 20.93 -4.84
N GLY A 19 -13.94 20.70 -5.99
CA GLY A 19 -14.57 20.89 -7.30
C GLY A 19 -15.59 19.82 -7.71
N MET A 20 -15.70 18.68 -7.00
CA MET A 20 -16.50 17.53 -7.45
C MET A 20 -17.58 17.07 -6.46
N ILE A 21 -17.42 17.31 -5.16
CA ILE A 21 -18.38 16.84 -4.16
C ILE A 21 -19.54 17.82 -4.02
N ARG A 22 -20.78 17.30 -4.01
CA ARG A 22 -21.97 18.07 -3.65
C ARG A 22 -22.20 17.93 -2.14
N GLY A 23 -22.04 19.01 -1.39
CA GLY A 23 -22.24 19.06 0.06
C GLY A 23 -21.10 19.74 0.78
N GLU A 24 -21.08 19.62 2.11
CA GLU A 24 -20.00 20.15 2.93
C GLU A 24 -18.71 19.35 2.69
N VAL A 25 -17.66 20.05 2.27
CA VAL A 25 -16.35 19.45 2.04
C VAL A 25 -15.60 19.40 3.37
N PRO A 26 -15.20 18.22 3.86
CA PRO A 26 -14.43 18.12 5.10
C PRO A 26 -13.12 18.91 4.98
N PRO A 27 -12.69 19.66 6.01
CA PRO A 27 -11.43 20.38 5.96
C PRO A 27 -10.27 19.44 5.65
N LEU A 28 -9.28 19.92 4.87
CA LEU A 28 -8.07 19.15 4.55
C LEU A 28 -7.40 18.56 5.80
N ALA A 29 -7.35 19.32 6.89
CA ALA A 29 -6.81 18.85 8.17
C ALA A 29 -7.54 17.60 8.70
N ALA A 30 -8.87 17.52 8.56
CA ALA A 30 -9.66 16.37 8.99
C ALA A 30 -9.37 15.14 8.11
N LEU A 31 -9.16 15.33 6.81
CA LEU A 31 -8.79 14.25 5.88
C LEU A 31 -7.38 13.73 6.16
N LEU A 32 -6.42 14.62 6.42
CA LEU A 32 -5.06 14.25 6.80
C LEU A 32 -5.03 13.49 8.14
N ALA A 33 -5.78 13.97 9.14
CA ALA A 33 -5.93 13.28 10.42
C ALA A 33 -6.57 11.89 10.23
N SER A 34 -7.61 11.79 9.38
CA SER A 34 -8.25 10.52 9.05
C SER A 34 -7.28 9.55 8.37
N ARG A 35 -6.47 10.04 7.41
CA ARG A 35 -5.43 9.24 6.75
C ARG A 35 -4.39 8.72 7.74
N ALA A 36 -3.91 9.59 8.64
CA ALA A 36 -2.94 9.21 9.65
C ALA A 36 -3.49 8.13 10.60
N ARG A 37 -4.74 8.31 11.07
CA ARG A 37 -5.45 7.33 11.89
C ARG A 37 -5.61 6.00 11.15
N LEU A 38 -6.18 6.01 9.94
CA LEU A 38 -6.39 4.79 9.14
C LEU A 38 -5.09 4.04 8.87
N ARG A 39 -3.99 4.76 8.60
CA ARG A 39 -2.69 4.12 8.44
C ARG A 39 -2.25 3.42 9.73
N GLY A 40 -2.42 4.08 10.88
CA GLY A 40 -2.16 3.48 12.18
C GLY A 40 -3.02 2.24 12.41
N ASP A 41 -4.33 2.35 12.21
CA ASP A 41 -5.30 1.27 12.41
C ASP A 41 -4.97 0.05 11.52
N ILE A 42 -4.60 0.28 10.25
CA ILE A 42 -4.18 -0.78 9.34
C ILE A 42 -2.92 -1.47 9.89
N VAL A 43 -1.87 -0.73 10.22
CA VAL A 43 -0.61 -1.33 10.72
C VAL A 43 -0.81 -2.10 12.03
N GLN A 44 -1.69 -1.62 12.92
CA GLN A 44 -2.06 -2.31 14.15
C GLN A 44 -2.92 -3.56 13.91
N GLY A 45 -3.75 -3.54 12.85
CA GLY A 45 -4.62 -4.66 12.48
C GLY A 45 -3.93 -5.79 11.73
N ILE A 46 -2.70 -5.60 11.24
CA ILE A 46 -1.92 -6.63 10.54
C ILE A 46 -1.45 -7.67 11.55
N SER A 47 -1.93 -8.91 11.38
CA SER A 47 -1.50 -10.08 12.17
C SER A 47 -0.10 -10.56 11.78
N GLU A 48 0.49 -11.47 12.56
CA GLU A 48 1.78 -12.06 12.21
C GLU A 48 1.74 -12.81 10.86
N SER A 49 0.64 -13.51 10.57
CA SER A 49 0.43 -14.19 9.28
C SER A 49 0.39 -13.20 8.12
N ASP A 50 -0.25 -12.04 8.32
CA ASP A 50 -0.29 -10.98 7.30
C ASP A 50 1.11 -10.38 7.08
N ARG A 51 1.91 -10.19 8.14
CA ARG A 51 3.31 -9.69 8.04
C ARG A 51 4.18 -10.65 7.25
N ALA A 52 4.09 -11.94 7.55
CA ALA A 52 4.82 -12.99 6.84
C ALA A 52 4.40 -13.05 5.37
N PHE A 53 3.10 -13.02 5.08
CA PHE A 53 2.59 -13.03 3.71
C PHE A 53 3.07 -11.80 2.93
N LEU A 54 2.89 -10.59 3.47
CA LEU A 54 3.29 -9.35 2.79
C LEU A 54 4.80 -9.30 2.56
N THR A 55 5.60 -9.71 3.53
CA THR A 55 7.07 -9.78 3.39
C THR A 55 7.49 -10.69 2.24
N GLY A 56 6.93 -11.90 2.14
CA GLY A 56 7.21 -12.83 1.05
C GLY A 56 6.67 -12.34 -0.30
N PHE A 57 5.43 -11.84 -0.31
CA PHE A 57 4.78 -11.32 -1.52
C PHE A 57 5.58 -10.18 -2.16
N PHE A 58 6.02 -9.20 -1.37
CA PHE A 58 6.83 -8.09 -1.88
C PHE A 58 8.30 -8.49 -2.15
N ALA A 59 8.78 -9.60 -1.59
CA ALA A 59 10.01 -10.27 -2.02
C ALA A 59 9.83 -11.07 -3.33
N GLY A 60 8.60 -11.14 -3.87
CA GLY A 60 8.24 -11.93 -5.06
C GLY A 60 8.26 -13.44 -4.84
N ASP A 61 8.17 -13.88 -3.59
CA ASP A 61 8.05 -15.28 -3.19
C ASP A 61 6.92 -15.43 -2.14
N PRO A 62 5.64 -15.24 -2.55
CA PRO A 62 4.51 -15.29 -1.64
C PRO A 62 4.22 -16.71 -1.16
N ASP A 63 4.08 -16.88 0.16
CA ASP A 63 3.48 -18.09 0.73
C ASP A 63 1.95 -17.95 0.76
N TRP A 64 1.29 -18.49 -0.27
CA TRP A 64 -0.17 -18.46 -0.40
C TRP A 64 -0.91 -19.22 0.72
N SER A 65 -0.24 -20.13 1.44
CA SER A 65 -0.87 -20.88 2.53
C SER A 65 -1.19 -20.00 3.74
N LEU A 66 -0.56 -18.81 3.83
CA LEU A 66 -0.81 -17.82 4.88
C LEU A 66 -2.11 -17.03 4.66
N LEU A 67 -2.73 -17.15 3.48
CA LEU A 67 -4.03 -16.57 3.21
C LEU A 67 -5.13 -17.61 3.35
N PRO A 68 -6.28 -17.28 3.97
CA PRO A 68 -7.43 -18.18 4.08
C PRO A 68 -8.22 -18.33 2.76
N TYR A 69 -7.66 -17.88 1.64
CA TYR A 69 -8.32 -17.73 0.36
C TYR A 69 -7.67 -18.64 -0.69
N PRO A 70 -8.27 -19.82 -1.00
CA PRO A 70 -7.65 -20.83 -1.87
C PRO A 70 -7.27 -20.32 -3.27
N HIS A 71 -8.01 -19.37 -3.81
CA HIS A 71 -7.82 -18.81 -5.16
C HIS A 71 -7.15 -17.44 -5.17
N ALA A 72 -6.52 -17.00 -4.06
CA ALA A 72 -5.85 -15.70 -4.01
C ALA A 72 -4.77 -15.56 -5.09
N SER A 73 -4.04 -16.63 -5.38
CA SER A 73 -2.99 -16.65 -6.41
C SER A 73 -3.53 -16.42 -7.84
N GLU A 74 -4.82 -16.67 -8.07
CA GLU A 74 -5.50 -16.49 -9.35
C GLU A 74 -6.05 -15.07 -9.55
N LEU A 75 -6.05 -14.24 -8.50
CA LEU A 75 -6.58 -12.88 -8.57
C LEU A 75 -5.72 -12.05 -9.54
N PRO A 76 -6.29 -11.51 -10.63
CA PRO A 76 -5.52 -10.80 -11.65
C PRO A 76 -4.70 -9.63 -11.10
N ALA A 77 -5.22 -8.94 -10.08
CA ALA A 77 -4.52 -7.85 -9.40
C ALA A 77 -3.24 -8.32 -8.70
N LEU A 78 -3.26 -9.49 -8.05
CA LEU A 78 -2.11 -10.05 -7.35
C LEU A 78 -1.08 -10.60 -8.33
N THR A 79 -1.52 -11.33 -9.36
CA THR A 79 -0.64 -11.80 -10.44
C THR A 79 0.06 -10.63 -11.15
N TRP A 80 -0.68 -9.56 -11.46
CA TRP A 80 -0.11 -8.38 -12.10
C TRP A 80 0.91 -7.67 -11.20
N LYS A 81 0.61 -7.57 -9.89
CA LYS A 81 1.52 -6.96 -8.93
C LYS A 81 2.82 -7.75 -8.79
N LEU A 82 2.77 -9.08 -8.74
CA LEU A 82 3.96 -9.94 -8.71
C LEU A 82 4.82 -9.76 -9.96
N ARG A 83 4.21 -9.76 -11.14
CA ARG A 83 4.93 -9.48 -12.40
C ARG A 83 5.63 -8.12 -12.39
N ASN A 84 4.99 -7.09 -11.83
CA ASN A 84 5.61 -5.78 -11.71
C ASN A 84 6.80 -5.79 -10.73
N LEU A 85 6.72 -6.56 -9.64
CA LEU A 85 7.81 -6.70 -8.69
C LEU A 85 9.01 -7.43 -9.31
N GLU A 86 8.78 -8.46 -10.13
CA GLU A 86 9.82 -9.14 -10.90
C GLU A 86 10.51 -8.19 -11.88
N ILE A 87 9.74 -7.44 -12.67
CA ILE A 87 10.27 -6.46 -13.62
C ILE A 87 11.07 -5.37 -12.87
N PHE A 88 10.54 -4.90 -11.73
CA PHE A 88 11.18 -3.86 -10.93
C PHE A 88 12.51 -4.35 -10.33
N ARG A 89 12.54 -5.58 -9.78
CA ARG A 89 13.76 -6.22 -9.29
C ARG A 89 14.83 -6.32 -10.37
N GLY A 90 14.45 -6.69 -11.59
CA GLY A 90 15.38 -6.78 -12.71
C GLY A 90 15.89 -5.41 -13.19
N LYS A 91 15.03 -4.39 -13.22
CA LYS A 91 15.37 -3.04 -13.69
C LYS A 91 16.18 -2.22 -12.68
N SER A 92 15.93 -2.39 -11.39
CA SER A 92 16.55 -1.57 -10.34
C SER A 92 16.72 -2.37 -9.04
N PRO A 93 17.68 -3.31 -8.97
CA PRO A 93 17.84 -4.22 -7.84
C PRO A 93 18.05 -3.51 -6.50
N ASP A 94 18.88 -2.46 -6.47
CA ASP A 94 19.18 -1.74 -5.23
C ASP A 94 17.97 -0.98 -4.69
N GLU A 95 17.18 -0.37 -5.57
CA GLU A 95 15.96 0.35 -5.18
C GLU A 95 14.85 -0.64 -4.77
N PHE A 96 14.76 -1.79 -5.43
CA PHE A 96 13.90 -2.89 -5.00
C PHE A 96 14.26 -3.35 -3.58
N ALA A 97 15.54 -3.59 -3.31
CA ALA A 97 16.01 -4.01 -1.99
C ALA A 97 15.73 -2.95 -0.91
N ARG A 98 15.94 -1.66 -1.21
CA ARG A 98 15.59 -0.55 -0.30
C ARG A 98 14.10 -0.52 0.02
N GLN A 99 13.23 -0.63 -0.98
CA GLN A 99 11.78 -0.59 -0.77
C GLN A 99 11.28 -1.82 -0.01
N HIS A 100 11.83 -2.99 -0.28
CA HIS A 100 11.50 -4.22 0.47
C HIS A 100 11.92 -4.10 1.95
N ALA A 101 13.14 -3.63 2.22
CA ALA A 101 13.61 -3.40 3.59
C ALA A 101 12.75 -2.35 4.33
N SER A 102 12.38 -1.26 3.65
CA SER A 102 11.49 -0.24 4.22
C SER A 102 10.10 -0.78 4.54
N LEU A 103 9.57 -1.69 3.73
CA LEU A 103 8.31 -2.36 4.02
C LEU A 103 8.44 -3.26 5.25
N VAL A 104 9.48 -4.10 5.30
CA VAL A 104 9.71 -5.00 6.44
C VAL A 104 9.83 -4.20 7.74
N ALA A 105 10.55 -3.08 7.73
CA ALA A 105 10.67 -2.20 8.90
C ALA A 105 9.34 -1.54 9.32
N LEU A 106 8.40 -1.32 8.40
CA LEU A 106 7.07 -0.81 8.72
C LEU A 106 6.15 -1.90 9.28
N LEU A 107 6.40 -3.15 8.91
CA LEU A 107 5.69 -4.33 9.36
C LEU A 107 6.25 -4.91 10.66
N HIS A 108 7.15 -4.24 11.37
CA HIS A 108 7.65 -4.63 12.70
C HIS A 108 7.59 -3.45 13.67
#